data_AF-A0AAW0C579-F1
#
_entry.id   AF-A0AAW0C579-F1
#
_cell.length_a   1.000
_cell.length_b   1.000
_cell.length_c   1.000
_cell.angle_alpha   90.00
_cell.angle_beta   90.00
_cell.angle_gamma   90.00
#
_symmetry.space_group_name_H-M   'P 1'
#
loop_
_entity.id
_entity.type
_entity.pdbx_description
1 polymer ?
#
loop_
_entity_poly.entity_id
_entity_poly.type
_entity_poly.pdbx_seq_one_letter_code
_entity_poly.pdbx_strand_id
1 'polypeptide(L)'
;MPLDYQHVFKELLSHVDEDLQQGFGQYLAERQRMTNKLVLEVFAASRKEGRTGSLEKRIADRSEMARAGIKLAEALDSYSAAKGPGSQNAVSDTCRENGMMHCLILLERIVRTHYSGSSTDLAKLPVLLKRVRHLLRVYYDFRLGQRPHDDLAFCDWPTLPAVSFTLHQVGLCLQLDLPRLRAAMTVCGEELESFLLDEALDIGDFRKTALAIEKRVDKDTEADKSDRLDASGAQIMAETDMAAHAMGWFFADTAVAFLLNENSSQNADAKRWARKAMTRLVDWSTSPTMRAALADPLSDSLRPIYWSQPLLVRFSHAGGLAALYGDWTNSTCKEICTEALTSLPDSAWYNQTPVSLLSITRELQNKLNGSIQVATTPIFVDAFSNMFRRYGLAPFQKAAKHETHYTPVIFYYVAHRIKQDGLQMRTKKDWRQLLQDYINLPSSVQRRYKWGNSTIARRWELLELYGCCADDCPEEKALIELREKRVRGVRDADVEARLDAWGAKPKACSACARTAYCSSACQRAHWPKHNRNA
;
A
#
# COMPACT_ATOMS: atom_id res chain seq x y z
N MET A 1 34.58 -12.81 16.91
CA MET A 1 34.54 -11.36 17.23
C MET A 1 33.33 -10.79 16.53
N PRO A 2 32.35 -10.20 17.25
CA PRO A 2 31.20 -9.58 16.59
C PRO A 2 31.68 -8.26 15.95
N LEU A 3 31.50 -8.12 14.64
CA LEU A 3 31.69 -6.86 13.94
C LEU A 3 30.69 -5.85 14.51
N ASP A 4 31.19 -4.71 14.98
CA ASP A 4 30.38 -3.57 15.38
C ASP A 4 29.74 -2.95 14.13
N TYR A 5 28.59 -3.50 13.72
CA TYR A 5 27.80 -3.02 12.61
C TYR A 5 27.36 -1.55 12.81
N GLN A 6 27.34 -1.02 14.04
CA GLN A 6 26.98 0.38 14.27
C GLN A 6 28.10 1.33 13.84
N HIS A 7 29.37 0.95 14.02
CA HIS A 7 30.50 1.74 13.56
C HIS A 7 30.58 1.72 12.02
N VAL A 8 30.49 0.54 11.41
CA VAL A 8 30.54 0.36 9.95
C VAL A 8 29.37 1.08 9.25
N PHE A 9 28.16 1.07 9.84
CA PHE A 9 27.00 1.75 9.26
C PHE A 9 27.05 3.27 9.44
N LYS A 10 27.62 3.79 10.54
CA LYS A 10 27.89 5.23 10.72
C LYS A 10 28.96 5.72 9.76
N GLU A 11 30.01 4.94 9.54
CA GLU A 11 31.09 5.26 8.61
C GLU A 11 30.60 5.21 7.15
N LEU A 12 29.78 4.20 6.79
CA LEU A 12 29.12 4.14 5.48
C LEU A 12 28.20 5.35 5.24
N LEU A 13 27.40 5.75 6.23
CA LEU A 13 26.49 6.90 6.11
C LEU A 13 27.23 8.25 6.09
N SER A 14 28.39 8.37 6.73
CA SER A 14 29.21 9.59 6.66
C SER A 14 30.02 9.71 5.37
N HIS A 15 30.07 8.66 4.55
CA HIS A 15 30.75 8.61 3.25
C HIS A 15 29.76 8.44 2.08
N VAL A 16 28.44 8.51 2.32
CA VAL A 16 27.47 8.69 1.23
C VAL A 16 27.64 10.11 0.72
N ASP A 17 28.47 10.24 -0.31
CA ASP A 17 28.76 11.48 -1.00
C ASP A 17 27.47 12.21 -1.39
N GLU A 18 27.47 13.54 -1.35
CA GLU A 18 26.32 14.35 -1.83
C GLU A 18 26.03 13.99 -3.29
N ASP A 19 27.05 13.63 -4.06
CA ASP A 19 26.96 13.12 -5.43
C ASP A 19 26.22 11.77 -5.55
N LEU A 20 26.31 10.91 -4.53
CA LEU A 20 25.62 9.61 -4.46
C LEU A 20 24.14 9.80 -4.08
N GLN A 21 23.83 10.75 -3.19
CA GLN A 21 22.44 11.14 -2.89
C GLN A 21 21.80 11.87 -4.08
N GLN A 22 22.54 12.75 -4.75
CA GLN A 22 22.09 13.45 -5.94
C GLN A 22 21.95 12.49 -7.13
N GLY A 23 22.88 11.57 -7.31
CA GLY A 23 22.83 10.50 -8.31
C GLY A 23 21.67 9.52 -8.08
N PHE A 24 21.43 9.12 -6.82
CA PHE A 24 20.27 8.30 -6.45
C PHE A 24 18.95 9.06 -6.63
N GLY A 25 18.91 10.35 -6.30
CA GLY A 25 17.76 11.23 -6.55
C GLY A 25 17.47 11.40 -8.03
N GLN A 26 18.50 11.60 -8.86
CA GLN A 26 18.39 11.67 -10.32
C GLN A 26 17.95 10.32 -10.91
N TYR A 27 18.49 9.21 -10.43
CA TYR A 27 18.07 7.86 -10.81
C TYR A 27 16.59 7.61 -10.50
N LEU A 28 16.13 7.94 -9.28
CA LEU A 28 14.72 7.82 -8.89
C LEU A 28 13.82 8.76 -9.72
N ALA A 29 14.26 9.98 -9.98
CA ALA A 29 13.52 10.94 -10.79
C ALA A 29 13.41 10.49 -12.26
N GLU A 30 14.47 9.95 -12.83
CA GLU A 30 14.49 9.42 -14.20
C GLU A 30 13.68 8.12 -14.29
N ARG A 31 13.77 7.23 -13.29
CA ARG A 31 12.90 6.05 -13.16
C ARG A 31 11.43 6.45 -13.10
N GLN A 32 11.08 7.47 -12.31
CA GLN A 32 9.73 8.00 -12.22
C GLN A 32 9.28 8.65 -13.54
N ARG A 33 10.17 9.37 -14.23
CA ARG A 33 9.91 10.00 -15.53
C ARG A 33 9.64 8.96 -16.62
N MET A 34 10.49 7.93 -16.74
CA MET A 34 10.30 6.82 -17.67
C MET A 34 9.00 6.06 -17.38
N THR A 35 8.73 5.76 -16.11
CA THR A 35 7.47 5.12 -15.68
C THR A 35 6.26 5.98 -16.06
N ASN A 36 6.31 7.29 -15.79
CA ASN A 36 5.23 8.21 -16.14
C ASN A 36 5.02 8.31 -17.65
N LYS A 37 6.09 8.37 -18.45
CA LYS A 37 6.00 8.43 -19.92
C LYS A 37 5.36 7.16 -20.49
N LEU A 38 5.84 5.99 -20.07
CA LEU A 38 5.34 4.68 -20.50
C LEU A 38 3.86 4.50 -20.12
N VAL A 39 3.49 4.88 -18.88
CA VAL A 39 2.09 4.83 -18.41
C VAL A 39 1.20 5.76 -19.23
N LEU A 40 1.63 6.99 -19.52
CA LEU A 40 0.83 7.95 -20.29
C LEU A 40 0.60 7.52 -21.75
N GLU A 41 1.62 6.96 -22.40
CA GLU A 41 1.53 6.44 -23.77
C GLU A 41 0.54 5.26 -23.85
N VAL A 42 0.63 4.31 -22.91
CA VAL A 42 -0.28 3.15 -22.83
C VAL A 42 -1.71 3.57 -22.42
N PHE A 43 -1.83 4.57 -21.54
CA PHE A 43 -3.13 5.07 -21.07
C PHE A 43 -3.95 5.69 -22.20
N ALA A 44 -3.31 6.45 -23.07
CA ALA A 44 -3.95 7.08 -24.22
C ALA A 44 -4.50 6.03 -25.22
N ALA A 45 -3.86 4.87 -25.33
CA ALA A 45 -4.31 3.75 -26.15
C ALA A 45 -5.49 2.99 -25.50
N SER A 46 -5.38 2.65 -24.21
CA SER A 46 -6.39 1.84 -23.49
C SER A 46 -7.78 2.51 -23.38
N ARG A 47 -7.83 3.85 -23.36
CA ARG A 47 -9.09 4.62 -23.20
C ARG A 47 -9.98 4.61 -24.45
N LYS A 48 -9.43 4.33 -25.65
CA LYS A 48 -10.14 4.48 -26.92
C LYS A 48 -10.84 3.22 -27.44
N GLU A 49 -10.47 2.02 -27.00
CA GLU A 49 -10.86 0.79 -27.73
C GLU A 49 -11.58 -0.30 -26.91
N GLY A 50 -11.86 -0.08 -25.61
CA GLY A 50 -12.37 -1.13 -24.71
C GLY A 50 -13.76 -1.74 -24.99
N ARG A 51 -14.51 -1.26 -26.00
CA ARG A 51 -15.86 -1.79 -26.33
C ARG A 51 -16.01 -2.35 -27.75
N THR A 52 -15.05 -2.09 -28.64
CA THR A 52 -15.17 -2.46 -30.06
C THR A 52 -13.90 -3.15 -30.53
N GLY A 53 -14.01 -4.42 -30.92
CA GLY A 53 -12.89 -5.25 -31.34
C GLY A 53 -13.11 -6.71 -30.96
N SER A 54 -12.28 -7.60 -31.48
CA SER A 54 -12.30 -9.01 -31.05
C SER A 54 -11.93 -9.13 -29.57
N LEU A 55 -12.30 -10.26 -28.96
CA LEU A 55 -11.95 -10.54 -27.56
C LEU A 55 -10.42 -10.50 -27.35
N GLU A 56 -9.66 -11.01 -28.32
CA GLU A 56 -8.19 -11.03 -28.30
C GLU A 56 -7.60 -9.62 -28.27
N LYS A 57 -8.15 -8.70 -29.08
CA LYS A 57 -7.71 -7.30 -29.07
C LYS A 57 -8.00 -6.66 -27.72
N ARG A 58 -9.21 -6.83 -27.19
CA ARG A 58 -9.58 -6.28 -25.87
C ARG A 58 -8.71 -6.83 -24.74
N ILE A 59 -8.36 -8.13 -24.77
CA ILE A 59 -7.41 -8.73 -23.81
C ILE A 59 -6.03 -8.10 -23.97
N ALA A 60 -5.53 -7.95 -25.20
CA ALA A 60 -4.23 -7.34 -25.47
C ALA A 60 -4.16 -5.89 -24.94
N ASP A 61 -5.17 -5.07 -25.24
CA ASP A 61 -5.27 -3.69 -24.79
C ASP A 61 -5.34 -3.58 -23.26
N ARG A 62 -6.10 -4.49 -22.62
CA ARG A 62 -6.20 -4.54 -21.14
C ARG A 62 -4.92 -5.01 -20.47
N SER A 63 -4.15 -5.87 -21.13
CA SER A 63 -2.88 -6.43 -20.63
C SER A 63 -1.66 -5.55 -20.92
N GLU A 64 -1.81 -4.41 -21.60
CA GLU A 64 -0.67 -3.60 -22.05
C GLU A 64 0.08 -2.97 -20.87
N MET A 65 -0.65 -2.44 -19.88
CA MET A 65 -0.05 -1.86 -18.67
C MET A 65 0.69 -2.91 -17.84
N ALA A 66 0.07 -4.09 -17.71
CA ALA A 66 0.67 -5.29 -17.13
C ALA A 66 1.99 -5.66 -17.82
N ARG A 67 1.99 -5.75 -19.16
CA ARG A 67 3.18 -6.05 -19.97
C ARG A 67 4.27 -4.99 -19.82
N ALA A 68 3.89 -3.72 -19.80
CA ALA A 68 4.80 -2.61 -19.61
C ALA A 68 5.48 -2.65 -18.24
N GLY A 69 4.72 -2.94 -17.18
CA GLY A 69 5.25 -3.13 -15.82
C GLY A 69 6.22 -4.30 -15.72
N ILE A 70 5.91 -5.44 -16.36
CA ILE A 70 6.79 -6.60 -16.42
C ILE A 70 8.12 -6.27 -17.12
N LYS A 71 8.06 -5.64 -18.30
CA LYS A 71 9.28 -5.24 -19.03
C LYS A 71 10.16 -4.31 -18.21
N LEU A 72 9.56 -3.37 -17.47
CA LEU A 72 10.30 -2.49 -16.57
C LEU A 72 10.93 -3.28 -15.41
N ALA A 73 10.20 -4.23 -14.83
CA ALA A 73 10.69 -5.09 -13.76
C ALA A 73 11.88 -5.97 -14.22
N GLU A 74 11.81 -6.51 -15.44
CA GLU A 74 12.90 -7.28 -16.06
C GLU A 74 14.12 -6.40 -16.37
N ALA A 75 13.91 -5.19 -16.92
CA ALA A 75 15.00 -4.26 -17.21
C ALA A 75 15.75 -3.78 -15.95
N LEU A 76 15.09 -3.80 -14.79
CA LEU A 76 15.67 -3.39 -13.51
C LEU A 76 16.24 -4.56 -12.71
N ASP A 77 16.26 -5.79 -13.25
CA ASP A 77 16.65 -7.03 -12.56
C ASP A 77 15.99 -7.16 -11.18
N SER A 78 14.72 -6.72 -11.10
CA SER A 78 13.98 -6.71 -9.85
C SER A 78 13.68 -8.13 -9.38
N TYR A 79 13.44 -8.31 -8.08
CA TYR A 79 13.10 -9.60 -7.45
C TYR A 79 11.94 -10.36 -8.13
N SER A 80 11.08 -9.62 -8.86
CA SER A 80 10.03 -10.14 -9.74
C SER A 80 10.54 -10.99 -10.92
N ALA A 81 11.81 -10.97 -11.27
CA ALA A 81 12.42 -11.76 -12.36
C ALA A 81 12.89 -13.16 -11.92
N ALA A 82 12.45 -13.63 -10.75
CA ALA A 82 12.85 -14.91 -10.19
C ALA A 82 12.55 -16.09 -11.14
N LYS A 83 13.56 -16.93 -11.37
CA LYS A 83 13.47 -18.13 -12.21
C LYS A 83 13.08 -19.35 -11.38
N GLY A 84 12.33 -20.28 -11.96
CA GLY A 84 12.01 -21.56 -11.34
C GLY A 84 13.27 -22.45 -11.22
N PRO A 85 13.41 -23.27 -10.17
CA PRO A 85 14.57 -24.15 -10.02
C PRO A 85 14.62 -25.20 -11.13
N GLY A 86 13.46 -25.58 -11.68
CA GLY A 86 13.35 -26.46 -12.85
C GLY A 86 13.87 -25.84 -14.14
N SER A 87 13.96 -24.50 -14.23
CA SER A 87 14.40 -23.81 -15.46
C SER A 87 15.93 -23.83 -15.64
N GLN A 88 16.70 -24.05 -14.57
CA GLN A 88 18.17 -24.10 -14.64
C GLN A 88 18.69 -25.44 -15.19
N ASN A 89 17.87 -26.49 -15.13
CA ASN A 89 18.18 -27.82 -15.68
C ASN A 89 17.43 -28.13 -16.98
N ALA A 90 16.73 -27.15 -17.56
CA ALA A 90 15.96 -27.31 -18.78
C ALA A 90 16.86 -27.24 -20.03
N VAL A 91 17.60 -28.33 -20.27
CA VAL A 91 18.16 -28.65 -21.60
C VAL A 91 17.11 -29.37 -22.47
N SER A 92 15.88 -29.60 -21.97
CA SER A 92 14.79 -30.16 -22.77
C SER A 92 13.62 -29.17 -22.91
N ASP A 93 13.29 -28.83 -24.15
CA ASP A 93 12.16 -27.99 -24.60
C ASP A 93 10.75 -28.53 -24.24
N THR A 94 10.64 -29.56 -23.39
CA THR A 94 9.36 -30.20 -23.07
C THR A 94 8.86 -29.81 -21.68
N CYS A 95 7.71 -29.15 -21.68
CA CYS A 95 6.88 -28.86 -20.53
C CYS A 95 6.58 -30.15 -19.73
N ARG A 96 6.80 -30.15 -18.40
CA ARG A 96 6.61 -31.36 -17.58
C ARG A 96 5.13 -31.59 -17.33
N GLU A 97 4.65 -32.83 -17.50
CA GLU A 97 3.28 -33.17 -17.13
C GLU A 97 3.00 -32.84 -15.67
N ASN A 98 1.86 -32.21 -15.39
CA ASN A 98 1.49 -31.64 -14.07
C ASN A 98 2.47 -30.59 -13.49
N GLY A 99 3.41 -30.10 -14.31
CA GLY A 99 4.25 -28.94 -14.04
C GLY A 99 3.49 -27.62 -14.15
N MET A 100 4.12 -26.54 -13.66
CA MET A 100 3.55 -25.19 -13.71
C MET A 100 3.18 -24.81 -15.14
N MET A 101 4.12 -24.93 -16.08
CA MET A 101 3.88 -24.53 -17.46
C MET A 101 2.80 -25.40 -18.13
N HIS A 102 2.68 -26.67 -17.74
CA HIS A 102 1.67 -27.57 -18.31
C HIS A 102 0.28 -27.12 -17.86
N CYS A 103 0.13 -26.83 -16.57
CA CYS A 103 -1.12 -26.31 -16.03
C CYS A 103 -1.50 -24.97 -16.68
N LEU A 104 -0.56 -24.05 -16.87
CA LEU A 104 -0.82 -22.76 -17.51
C LEU A 104 -1.24 -22.89 -18.97
N ILE A 105 -0.54 -23.73 -19.76
CA ILE A 105 -0.89 -23.99 -21.16
C ILE A 105 -2.30 -24.59 -21.26
N LEU A 106 -2.64 -25.53 -20.37
CA LEU A 106 -3.98 -26.12 -20.34
C LEU A 106 -5.05 -25.09 -19.94
N LEU A 107 -4.82 -24.27 -18.91
CA LEU A 107 -5.73 -23.20 -18.50
C LEU A 107 -5.99 -22.23 -19.64
N GLU A 108 -4.92 -21.78 -20.30
CA GLU A 108 -5.01 -20.89 -21.47
C GLU A 108 -5.77 -21.54 -22.63
N ARG A 109 -5.52 -22.82 -22.92
CA ARG A 109 -6.25 -23.56 -23.95
C ARG A 109 -7.74 -23.63 -23.67
N ILE A 110 -8.10 -24.02 -22.44
CA ILE A 110 -9.48 -24.25 -22.02
C ILE A 110 -10.26 -22.94 -22.00
N VAL A 111 -9.67 -21.86 -21.47
CA VAL A 111 -10.38 -20.60 -21.23
C VAL A 111 -10.26 -19.62 -22.39
N ARG A 112 -9.14 -19.62 -23.13
CA ARG A 112 -8.79 -18.56 -24.09
C ARG A 112 -8.71 -19.06 -25.53
N THR A 113 -7.69 -19.84 -25.88
CA THR A 113 -7.25 -20.06 -27.28
C THR A 113 -8.06 -21.12 -28.04
N HIS A 114 -8.55 -22.15 -27.34
CA HIS A 114 -9.35 -23.23 -27.94
C HIS A 114 -10.63 -23.46 -27.14
N TYR A 115 -11.27 -22.38 -26.69
CA TYR A 115 -12.51 -22.46 -25.95
C TYR A 115 -13.61 -23.11 -26.81
N SER A 116 -13.96 -24.34 -26.46
CA SER A 116 -15.03 -25.12 -27.09
C SER A 116 -16.33 -25.09 -26.28
N GLY A 117 -16.29 -24.56 -25.05
CA GLY A 117 -17.37 -24.73 -24.07
C GLY A 117 -17.57 -26.18 -23.61
N SER A 118 -16.66 -27.09 -23.96
CA SER A 118 -16.72 -28.50 -23.58
C SER A 118 -16.71 -28.66 -22.06
N SER A 119 -17.73 -29.34 -21.52
CA SER A 119 -17.84 -29.60 -20.08
C SER A 119 -16.65 -30.41 -19.56
N THR A 120 -16.11 -31.33 -20.35
CA THR A 120 -14.94 -32.14 -19.97
C THR A 120 -13.68 -31.31 -19.78
N ASP A 121 -13.50 -30.27 -20.58
CA ASP A 121 -12.35 -29.37 -20.46
C ASP A 121 -12.55 -28.35 -19.34
N LEU A 122 -13.75 -27.76 -19.23
CA LEU A 122 -14.06 -26.82 -18.14
C LEU A 122 -13.97 -27.48 -16.76
N ALA A 123 -14.35 -28.75 -16.61
CA ALA A 123 -14.25 -29.47 -15.35
C ALA A 123 -12.81 -29.59 -14.80
N LYS A 124 -11.78 -29.37 -15.62
CA LYS A 124 -10.37 -29.42 -15.20
C LYS A 124 -9.91 -28.14 -14.51
N LEU A 125 -10.65 -27.02 -14.64
CA LEU A 125 -10.20 -25.71 -14.15
C LEU A 125 -9.84 -25.70 -12.65
N PRO A 126 -10.65 -26.24 -11.72
CA PRO A 126 -10.32 -26.18 -10.29
C PRO A 126 -9.01 -26.90 -9.96
N VAL A 127 -8.80 -28.09 -10.51
CA VAL A 127 -7.59 -28.90 -10.26
C VAL A 127 -6.34 -28.21 -10.81
N LEU A 128 -6.42 -27.64 -12.01
CA LEU A 128 -5.30 -26.91 -12.62
C LEU A 128 -4.93 -25.67 -11.80
N LEU A 129 -5.92 -24.88 -11.37
CA LEU A 129 -5.69 -23.68 -10.56
C LEU A 129 -5.13 -24.01 -9.17
N LYS A 130 -5.64 -25.06 -8.51
CA LYS A 130 -5.10 -25.56 -7.24
C LYS A 130 -3.65 -26.03 -7.39
N ARG A 131 -3.32 -26.72 -8.50
CA ARG A 131 -1.93 -27.14 -8.78
C ARG A 131 -0.99 -25.96 -8.98
N VAL A 132 -1.41 -24.94 -9.75
CA VAL A 132 -0.63 -23.70 -9.92
C VAL A 132 -0.37 -23.02 -8.57
N ARG A 133 -1.42 -22.84 -7.76
CA ARG A 133 -1.31 -22.26 -6.41
C ARG A 133 -0.34 -23.05 -5.53
N HIS A 134 -0.44 -24.38 -5.53
CA HIS A 134 0.44 -25.27 -4.78
C HIS A 134 1.90 -25.14 -5.19
N LEU A 135 2.20 -25.17 -6.50
CA LEU A 135 3.56 -25.06 -7.01
C LEU A 135 4.21 -23.71 -6.69
N LEU A 136 3.44 -22.61 -6.72
CA LEU A 136 3.91 -21.31 -6.25
C LEU A 136 4.29 -21.35 -4.76
N ARG A 137 3.44 -21.94 -3.91
CA ARG A 137 3.72 -22.06 -2.47
C ARG A 137 4.96 -22.91 -2.19
N VAL A 138 5.07 -24.07 -2.83
CA VAL A 138 6.25 -24.96 -2.75
C VAL A 138 7.54 -24.19 -3.09
N TYR A 139 7.53 -23.41 -4.16
CA TYR A 139 8.68 -22.60 -4.53
C TYR A 139 9.03 -21.52 -3.51
N TYR A 140 8.05 -20.75 -3.03
CA TYR A 140 8.33 -19.66 -2.09
C TYR A 140 8.71 -20.19 -0.69
N ASP A 141 8.16 -21.31 -0.25
CA ASP A 141 8.60 -21.98 0.99
C ASP A 141 10.05 -22.46 0.89
N PHE A 142 10.44 -23.02 -0.25
CA PHE A 142 11.83 -23.38 -0.49
C PHE A 142 12.73 -22.13 -0.55
N ARG A 143 12.36 -21.09 -1.28
CA ARG A 143 13.17 -19.88 -1.42
C ARG A 143 13.43 -19.18 -0.09
N LEU A 144 12.41 -19.10 0.76
CA LEU A 144 12.48 -18.36 2.02
C LEU A 144 12.96 -19.20 3.20
N GLY A 145 12.55 -20.46 3.25
CA GLY A 145 12.84 -21.37 4.36
C GLY A 145 13.89 -22.44 4.07
N GLN A 146 14.37 -22.55 2.83
CA GLN A 146 15.25 -23.63 2.35
C GLN A 146 14.70 -25.03 2.66
N ARG A 147 13.37 -25.17 2.71
CA ARG A 147 12.68 -26.43 2.97
C ARG A 147 12.55 -27.22 1.66
N PRO A 148 13.26 -28.34 1.48
CA PRO A 148 13.16 -29.14 0.26
C PRO A 148 11.76 -29.76 0.13
N HIS A 149 11.30 -29.93 -1.10
CA HIS A 149 10.02 -30.55 -1.41
C HIS A 149 10.10 -31.22 -2.79
N ASP A 150 9.53 -32.42 -2.94
CA ASP A 150 9.63 -33.21 -4.17
C ASP A 150 9.02 -32.48 -5.38
N ASP A 151 7.95 -31.70 -5.14
CA ASP A 151 7.31 -30.90 -6.17
C ASP A 151 8.17 -29.73 -6.73
N LEU A 152 9.35 -29.42 -6.18
CA LEU A 152 10.23 -28.40 -6.75
C LEU A 152 10.64 -28.70 -8.19
N ALA A 153 10.68 -29.98 -8.55
CA ALA A 153 10.93 -30.45 -9.90
C ALA A 153 9.83 -30.02 -10.90
N PHE A 154 8.62 -29.70 -10.43
CA PHE A 154 7.49 -29.27 -11.24
C PHE A 154 7.36 -27.73 -11.31
N CYS A 155 8.25 -27.01 -10.62
CA CYS A 155 8.38 -25.56 -10.70
C CYS A 155 9.20 -25.14 -11.94
N ASP A 156 8.67 -25.46 -13.13
CA ASP A 156 9.34 -25.41 -14.43
C ASP A 156 9.11 -24.10 -15.22
N TRP A 157 8.78 -23.00 -14.54
CA TRP A 157 8.57 -21.71 -15.21
C TRP A 157 9.87 -20.95 -15.49
N PRO A 158 9.96 -20.24 -16.63
CA PRO A 158 11.15 -19.48 -16.98
C PRO A 158 11.34 -18.27 -16.05
N THR A 159 10.25 -17.54 -15.78
CA THR A 159 10.22 -16.35 -14.92
C THR A 159 8.85 -16.25 -14.24
N LEU A 160 8.78 -15.70 -13.03
CA LEU A 160 7.50 -15.43 -12.36
C LEU A 160 6.52 -14.60 -13.21
N PRO A 161 6.95 -13.57 -13.97
CA PRO A 161 6.06 -12.80 -14.82
C PRO A 161 5.40 -13.62 -15.93
N ALA A 162 6.04 -14.70 -16.41
CA ALA A 162 5.40 -15.60 -17.37
C ALA A 162 4.17 -16.29 -16.74
N VAL A 163 4.28 -16.69 -15.47
CA VAL A 163 3.16 -17.29 -14.73
C VAL A 163 2.05 -16.26 -14.51
N SER A 164 2.39 -15.10 -13.93
CA SER A 164 1.39 -14.09 -13.59
C SER A 164 0.69 -13.54 -14.83
N PHE A 165 1.44 -13.23 -15.90
CA PHE A 165 0.88 -12.68 -17.12
C PHE A 165 -0.07 -13.64 -17.84
N THR A 166 0.26 -14.93 -17.93
CA THR A 166 -0.68 -15.92 -18.47
C THR A 166 -1.95 -16.00 -17.63
N LEU A 167 -1.81 -16.02 -16.29
CA LEU A 167 -2.95 -16.02 -15.37
C LEU A 167 -3.84 -14.78 -15.51
N HIS A 168 -3.24 -13.61 -15.74
CA HIS A 168 -3.98 -12.38 -16.03
C HIS A 168 -4.75 -12.45 -17.34
N GLN A 169 -4.15 -12.95 -18.41
CA GLN A 169 -4.85 -13.10 -19.69
C GLN A 169 -6.02 -14.07 -19.58
N VAL A 170 -5.86 -15.16 -18.80
CA VAL A 170 -6.96 -16.09 -18.48
C VAL A 170 -8.05 -15.39 -17.66
N GLY A 171 -7.68 -14.62 -16.63
CA GLY A 171 -8.61 -13.85 -15.80
C GLY A 171 -9.38 -12.79 -16.59
N LEU A 172 -8.68 -11.98 -17.39
CA LEU A 172 -9.26 -11.00 -18.31
C LEU A 172 -10.20 -11.64 -19.32
N CYS A 173 -9.88 -12.84 -19.82
CA CYS A 173 -10.79 -13.55 -20.72
C CYS A 173 -12.14 -13.83 -20.04
N LEU A 174 -12.14 -14.26 -18.79
CA LEU A 174 -13.37 -14.48 -18.01
C LEU A 174 -14.08 -13.16 -17.65
N GLN A 175 -13.33 -12.08 -17.43
CA GLN A 175 -13.86 -10.75 -17.14
C GLN A 175 -14.53 -10.10 -18.36
N LEU A 176 -13.94 -10.25 -19.54
CA LEU A 176 -14.37 -9.59 -20.78
C LEU A 176 -15.41 -10.41 -21.57
N ASP A 177 -15.49 -11.72 -21.32
CA ASP A 177 -16.44 -12.68 -21.91
C ASP A 177 -17.21 -13.44 -20.82
N LEU A 178 -18.22 -12.75 -20.24
CA LEU A 178 -19.06 -13.27 -19.15
C LEU A 178 -19.75 -14.61 -19.47
N PRO A 179 -20.19 -14.91 -20.71
CA PRO A 179 -20.62 -16.26 -21.08
C PRO A 179 -19.62 -17.37 -20.73
N ARG A 180 -18.31 -17.16 -20.91
CA ARG A 180 -17.29 -18.16 -20.52
C ARG A 180 -17.24 -18.36 -19.02
N LEU A 181 -17.31 -17.28 -18.23
CA LEU A 181 -17.40 -17.37 -16.77
C LEU A 181 -18.63 -18.18 -16.35
N ARG A 182 -19.80 -17.91 -16.94
CA ARG A 182 -21.03 -18.66 -16.62
C ARG A 182 -20.91 -20.13 -16.97
N ALA A 183 -20.32 -20.46 -18.13
CA ALA A 183 -20.09 -21.86 -18.51
C ALA A 183 -19.16 -22.56 -17.52
N ALA A 184 -18.06 -21.93 -17.13
CA ALA A 184 -17.15 -22.46 -16.12
C ALA A 184 -17.84 -22.69 -14.77
N MET A 185 -18.62 -21.71 -14.30
CA MET A 185 -19.39 -21.84 -13.05
C MET A 185 -20.50 -22.89 -13.14
N THR A 186 -21.11 -23.08 -14.30
CA THR A 186 -22.15 -24.12 -14.51
C THR A 186 -21.55 -25.51 -14.43
N VAL A 187 -20.36 -25.70 -15.00
CA VAL A 187 -19.68 -27.01 -15.02
C VAL A 187 -19.00 -27.32 -13.70
N CYS A 188 -18.29 -26.36 -13.11
CA CYS A 188 -17.47 -26.60 -11.92
C CYS A 188 -18.22 -26.35 -10.60
N GLY A 189 -19.31 -25.58 -10.65
CA GLY A 189 -20.19 -25.32 -9.51
C GLY A 189 -19.45 -24.85 -8.26
N GLU A 190 -19.74 -25.53 -7.15
CA GLU A 190 -19.25 -25.22 -5.81
C GLU A 190 -17.72 -25.30 -5.69
N GLU A 191 -17.06 -26.20 -6.41
CA GLU A 191 -15.60 -26.35 -6.28
C GLU A 191 -14.86 -25.10 -6.75
N LEU A 192 -15.28 -24.53 -7.89
CA LEU A 192 -14.70 -23.30 -8.42
C LEU A 192 -15.14 -22.07 -7.61
N GLU A 193 -16.38 -22.05 -7.11
CA GLU A 193 -16.84 -21.00 -6.18
C GLU A 193 -15.95 -20.96 -4.93
N SER A 194 -15.76 -22.12 -4.28
CA SER A 194 -14.94 -22.24 -3.07
C SER A 194 -13.53 -21.72 -3.32
N PHE A 195 -12.88 -22.20 -4.39
CA PHE A 195 -11.51 -21.80 -4.71
C PHE A 195 -11.38 -20.29 -4.98
N LEU A 196 -12.29 -19.70 -5.77
CA LEU A 196 -12.19 -18.29 -6.19
C LEU A 196 -12.62 -17.30 -5.10
N LEU A 197 -13.67 -17.63 -4.35
CA LEU A 197 -14.37 -16.67 -3.50
C LEU A 197 -14.23 -16.96 -2.00
N ASP A 198 -14.13 -18.23 -1.59
CA ASP A 198 -14.19 -18.60 -0.18
C ASP A 198 -12.81 -18.90 0.42
N GLU A 199 -11.94 -19.63 -0.29
CA GLU A 199 -10.59 -19.94 0.17
C GLU A 199 -9.74 -18.67 0.30
N ALA A 200 -9.03 -18.48 1.42
CA ALA A 200 -8.14 -17.32 1.59
C ALA A 200 -6.97 -17.35 0.58
N LEU A 201 -6.47 -16.18 0.16
CA LEU A 201 -5.24 -16.11 -0.64
C LEU A 201 -4.04 -16.59 0.17
N ASP A 202 -3.11 -17.26 -0.50
CA ASP A 202 -1.90 -17.75 0.12
C ASP A 202 -0.82 -16.66 0.20
N ILE A 203 -0.89 -15.85 1.27
CA ILE A 203 0.10 -14.81 1.57
C ILE A 203 1.35 -15.37 2.28
N GLY A 204 1.45 -16.67 2.52
CA GLY A 204 2.61 -17.30 3.18
C GLY A 204 2.78 -16.98 4.66
N ASP A 205 3.55 -17.82 5.36
CA ASP A 205 3.74 -17.68 6.82
C ASP A 205 4.72 -16.55 7.19
N PHE A 206 5.66 -16.20 6.30
CA PHE A 206 6.58 -15.08 6.52
C PHE A 206 5.83 -13.74 6.56
N ARG A 207 4.88 -13.50 5.64
CA ARG A 207 4.04 -12.27 5.68
C ARG A 207 3.16 -12.24 6.93
N LYS A 208 2.57 -13.38 7.32
CA LYS A 208 1.78 -13.48 8.57
C LYS A 208 2.64 -13.17 9.81
N THR A 209 3.88 -13.67 9.83
CA THR A 209 4.82 -13.46 10.93
C THR A 209 5.24 -11.99 11.01
N ALA A 210 5.62 -11.38 9.89
CA ALA A 210 5.96 -9.95 9.83
C ALA A 210 4.81 -9.07 10.33
N LEU A 211 3.58 -9.34 9.89
CA LEU A 211 2.39 -8.63 10.37
C LEU A 211 2.15 -8.81 11.87
N ALA A 212 2.39 -10.02 12.40
CA ALA A 212 2.24 -10.29 13.84
C ALA A 212 3.29 -9.53 14.67
N ILE A 213 4.53 -9.45 14.17
CA ILE A 213 5.61 -8.66 14.79
C ILE A 213 5.26 -7.17 14.75
N GLU A 214 4.88 -6.63 13.59
CA GLU A 214 4.48 -5.23 13.42
C GLU A 214 3.35 -4.86 14.38
N LYS A 215 2.27 -5.65 14.43
CA LYS A 215 1.15 -5.45 15.37
C LYS A 215 1.57 -5.50 16.83
N ARG A 216 2.56 -6.32 17.19
CA ARG A 216 3.09 -6.39 18.56
C ARG A 216 3.84 -5.10 18.89
N VAL A 217 4.71 -4.66 17.99
CA VAL A 217 5.48 -3.41 18.13
C VAL A 217 4.57 -2.19 18.21
N ASP A 218 3.53 -2.12 17.37
CA ASP A 218 2.57 -1.02 17.38
C ASP A 218 1.74 -0.94 18.66
N LYS A 219 1.42 -2.08 19.27
CA LYS A 219 0.65 -2.15 20.51
C LYS A 219 1.50 -1.88 21.75
N ASP A 220 2.80 -2.12 21.66
CA ASP A 220 3.69 -1.95 22.78
C ASP A 220 4.06 -0.47 22.94
N THR A 221 3.51 0.14 23.99
CA THR A 221 3.75 1.55 24.31
C THR A 221 5.18 1.83 24.74
N GLU A 222 6.02 0.82 24.92
CA GLU A 222 7.45 0.87 25.26
C GLU A 222 8.37 0.32 24.16
N ALA A 223 7.83 -0.05 22.98
CA ALA A 223 8.65 -0.51 21.86
C ALA A 223 9.72 0.51 21.46
N ASP A 224 10.95 0.01 21.34
CA ASP A 224 12.14 0.81 21.06
C ASP A 224 12.59 0.70 19.59
N LYS A 225 13.82 1.17 19.31
CA LYS A 225 14.40 1.11 17.97
C LYS A 225 14.71 -0.32 17.53
N SER A 226 15.15 -1.19 18.45
CA SER A 226 15.48 -2.59 18.14
C SER A 226 14.23 -3.35 17.73
N ASP A 227 13.15 -3.22 18.50
CA ASP A 227 11.84 -3.83 18.20
C ASP A 227 11.37 -3.45 16.78
N ARG A 228 11.55 -2.18 16.39
CA ARG A 228 11.18 -1.69 15.05
C ARG A 228 12.12 -2.16 13.95
N LEU A 229 13.42 -2.30 14.22
CA LEU A 229 14.37 -2.87 13.27
C LEU A 229 14.04 -4.34 13.00
N ASP A 230 13.68 -5.11 14.02
CA ASP A 230 13.25 -6.49 13.88
C ASP A 230 11.96 -6.60 13.04
N ALA A 231 10.99 -5.72 13.31
CA ALA A 231 9.78 -5.63 12.49
C ALA A 231 10.09 -5.30 11.03
N SER A 232 10.97 -4.32 10.79
CA SER A 232 11.39 -3.95 9.44
C SER A 232 12.14 -5.08 8.73
N GLY A 233 13.01 -5.81 9.44
CA GLY A 233 13.72 -6.96 8.88
C GLY A 233 12.78 -8.09 8.50
N ALA A 234 11.79 -8.38 9.35
CA ALA A 234 10.74 -9.35 9.04
C ALA A 234 9.90 -8.92 7.83
N GLN A 235 9.62 -7.63 7.68
CA GLN A 235 8.87 -7.09 6.55
C GLN A 235 9.63 -7.21 5.23
N ILE A 236 10.94 -6.93 5.22
CA ILE A 236 11.79 -7.10 4.03
C ILE A 236 11.75 -8.56 3.55
N MET A 237 11.86 -9.51 4.48
CA MET A 237 11.74 -10.94 4.14
C MET A 237 10.33 -11.28 3.63
N ALA A 238 9.29 -10.74 4.25
CA ALA A 238 7.91 -10.92 3.83
C ALA A 238 7.63 -10.39 2.41
N GLU A 239 8.26 -9.29 2.01
CA GLU A 239 8.12 -8.71 0.67
C GLU A 239 8.67 -9.61 -0.44
N THR A 240 9.62 -10.50 -0.11
CA THR A 240 10.15 -11.49 -1.06
C THR A 240 9.21 -12.68 -1.31
N ASP A 241 8.17 -12.87 -0.50
CA ASP A 241 7.11 -13.86 -0.76
C ASP A 241 6.12 -13.32 -1.80
N MET A 242 6.24 -13.76 -3.05
CA MET A 242 5.41 -13.27 -4.17
C MET A 242 4.40 -14.32 -4.67
N ALA A 243 4.10 -15.36 -3.87
CA ALA A 243 3.14 -16.40 -4.25
C ALA A 243 1.74 -15.82 -4.50
N ALA A 244 1.22 -15.05 -3.55
CA ALA A 244 -0.07 -14.35 -3.68
C ALA A 244 -0.06 -13.36 -4.86
N HIS A 245 1.04 -12.63 -5.03
CA HIS A 245 1.18 -11.64 -6.09
C HIS A 245 1.00 -12.28 -7.48
N ALA A 246 1.64 -13.44 -7.71
CA ALA A 246 1.59 -14.12 -9.01
C ALA A 246 0.18 -14.58 -9.40
N MET A 247 -0.65 -14.96 -8.42
CA MET A 247 -2.06 -15.31 -8.63
C MET A 247 -3.00 -14.09 -8.58
N GLY A 248 -2.49 -12.94 -8.12
CA GLY A 248 -3.29 -11.76 -7.79
C GLY A 248 -4.14 -11.26 -8.94
N TRP A 249 -3.56 -11.21 -10.15
CA TRP A 249 -4.28 -10.83 -11.37
C TRP A 249 -5.49 -11.74 -11.62
N PHE A 250 -5.29 -13.05 -11.69
CA PHE A 250 -6.38 -13.98 -11.97
C PHE A 250 -7.52 -13.88 -10.95
N PHE A 251 -7.20 -13.85 -9.66
CA PHE A 251 -8.21 -13.72 -8.61
C PHE A 251 -8.94 -12.38 -8.65
N ALA A 252 -8.23 -11.26 -8.85
CA ALA A 252 -8.85 -9.95 -8.91
C ALA A 252 -9.69 -9.76 -10.19
N ASP A 253 -9.20 -10.22 -11.34
CA ASP A 253 -9.93 -10.16 -12.61
C ASP A 253 -11.23 -10.96 -12.54
N THR A 254 -11.18 -12.19 -12.01
CA THR A 254 -12.35 -13.05 -11.84
C THR A 254 -13.33 -12.50 -10.80
N ALA A 255 -12.84 -11.95 -9.68
CA ALA A 255 -13.69 -11.27 -8.71
C ALA A 255 -14.46 -10.09 -9.36
N VAL A 256 -13.79 -9.28 -10.17
CA VAL A 256 -14.44 -8.21 -10.93
C VAL A 256 -15.40 -8.77 -11.98
N ALA A 257 -15.07 -9.89 -12.63
CA ALA A 257 -15.96 -10.58 -13.56
C ALA A 257 -17.31 -10.96 -12.92
N PHE A 258 -17.30 -11.44 -11.67
CA PHE A 258 -18.54 -11.74 -10.94
C PHE A 258 -19.40 -10.49 -10.71
N LEU A 259 -18.78 -9.34 -10.42
CA LEU A 259 -19.51 -8.05 -10.28
C LEU A 259 -20.15 -7.63 -11.61
N LEU A 260 -19.44 -7.79 -12.72
CA LEU A 260 -19.94 -7.45 -14.04
C LEU A 260 -21.06 -8.41 -14.49
N ASN A 261 -20.99 -9.68 -14.08
CA ASN A 261 -22.00 -10.69 -14.39
C ASN A 261 -23.35 -10.45 -13.68
N GLU A 262 -23.34 -9.84 -12.50
CA GLU A 262 -24.58 -9.55 -11.73
C GLU A 262 -25.60 -8.76 -12.54
N ASN A 263 -25.16 -7.69 -13.21
CA ASN A 263 -26.05 -6.80 -13.98
C ASN A 263 -26.71 -7.51 -15.17
N SER A 264 -26.13 -8.63 -15.60
CA SER A 264 -26.53 -9.36 -16.80
C SER A 264 -27.40 -10.60 -16.50
N SER A 265 -27.69 -10.88 -15.22
CA SER A 265 -28.45 -12.08 -14.84
C SER A 265 -29.43 -11.83 -13.70
N GLN A 266 -30.66 -12.32 -13.85
CA GLN A 266 -31.62 -12.38 -12.73
C GLN A 266 -31.31 -13.53 -11.75
N ASN A 267 -30.23 -14.28 -12.00
CA ASN A 267 -29.84 -15.46 -11.23
C ASN A 267 -29.43 -15.11 -9.79
N ALA A 268 -30.02 -15.79 -8.81
CA ALA A 268 -29.70 -15.65 -7.39
C ALA A 268 -28.23 -16.01 -7.07
N ASP A 269 -27.67 -17.02 -7.74
CA ASP A 269 -26.27 -17.43 -7.57
C ASP A 269 -25.31 -16.34 -8.03
N ALA A 270 -25.58 -15.70 -9.17
CA ALA A 270 -24.77 -14.60 -9.68
C ALA A 270 -24.76 -13.41 -8.72
N LYS A 271 -25.90 -13.08 -8.10
CA LYS A 271 -25.98 -12.06 -7.04
C LYS A 271 -25.22 -12.48 -5.78
N ARG A 272 -25.25 -13.78 -5.41
CA ARG A 272 -24.45 -14.31 -4.30
C ARG A 272 -22.95 -14.16 -4.58
N TRP A 273 -22.47 -14.62 -5.74
CA TRP A 273 -21.07 -14.52 -6.13
C TRP A 273 -20.58 -13.08 -6.19
N ALA A 274 -21.38 -12.17 -6.75
CA ALA A 274 -21.05 -10.75 -6.79
C ALA A 274 -20.91 -10.14 -5.39
N ARG A 275 -21.78 -10.51 -4.42
CA ARG A 275 -21.62 -10.06 -3.03
C ARG A 275 -20.33 -10.57 -2.38
N LYS A 276 -20.03 -11.87 -2.54
CA LYS A 276 -18.77 -12.46 -2.04
C LYS A 276 -17.55 -11.76 -2.65
N ALA A 277 -17.55 -11.59 -3.98
CA ALA A 277 -16.48 -10.91 -4.71
C ALA A 277 -16.32 -9.43 -4.27
N MET A 278 -17.41 -8.70 -4.06
CA MET A 278 -17.38 -7.32 -3.56
C MET A 278 -16.70 -7.24 -2.19
N THR A 279 -17.13 -8.06 -1.23
CA THR A 279 -16.54 -8.10 0.12
C THR A 279 -15.04 -8.40 0.05
N ARG A 280 -14.64 -9.36 -0.78
CA ARG A 280 -13.26 -9.78 -0.95
C ARG A 280 -12.40 -8.71 -1.61
N LEU A 281 -12.89 -8.06 -2.66
CA LEU A 281 -12.19 -6.94 -3.30
C LEU A 281 -12.01 -5.75 -2.35
N VAL A 282 -13.02 -5.43 -1.53
CA VAL A 282 -12.89 -4.37 -0.51
C VAL A 282 -11.83 -4.75 0.52
N ASP A 283 -11.86 -5.97 1.06
CA ASP A 283 -10.87 -6.44 2.02
C ASP A 283 -9.45 -6.34 1.43
N TRP A 284 -9.25 -6.89 0.23
CA TRP A 284 -7.96 -6.89 -0.43
C TRP A 284 -7.42 -5.49 -0.74
N SER A 285 -8.30 -4.61 -1.19
CA SER A 285 -7.90 -3.29 -1.68
C SER A 285 -7.81 -2.24 -0.58
N THR A 286 -8.27 -2.53 0.63
CA THR A 286 -8.23 -1.61 1.79
C THR A 286 -7.42 -2.14 2.97
N SER A 287 -7.07 -3.42 2.99
CA SER A 287 -6.13 -4.01 3.96
C SER A 287 -4.68 -3.71 3.57
N PRO A 288 -3.84 -3.12 4.45
CA PRO A 288 -2.43 -2.88 4.17
C PRO A 288 -1.68 -4.16 3.76
N THR A 289 -1.96 -5.27 4.46
CA THR A 289 -1.33 -6.56 4.22
C THR A 289 -1.64 -7.08 2.83
N MET A 290 -2.92 -7.03 2.43
CA MET A 290 -3.35 -7.55 1.13
C MET A 290 -2.91 -6.64 0.00
N ARG A 291 -2.96 -5.31 0.19
CA ARG A 291 -2.40 -4.36 -0.77
C ARG A 291 -0.90 -4.57 -0.98
N ALA A 292 -0.14 -4.82 0.08
CA ALA A 292 1.29 -5.11 -0.03
C ALA A 292 1.57 -6.45 -0.73
N ALA A 293 0.71 -7.45 -0.53
CA ALA A 293 0.85 -8.76 -1.16
C ALA A 293 0.42 -8.77 -2.64
N LEU A 294 -0.63 -8.01 -2.99
CA LEU A 294 -1.22 -8.02 -4.33
C LEU A 294 -0.70 -6.89 -5.22
N ALA A 295 -0.36 -5.72 -4.66
CA ALA A 295 0.21 -4.56 -5.35
C ALA A 295 -0.55 -4.15 -6.64
N ASP A 296 0.19 -3.74 -7.66
CA ASP A 296 -0.34 -3.31 -8.96
C ASP A 296 -1.32 -4.29 -9.61
N PRO A 297 -1.17 -5.62 -9.47
CA PRO A 297 -2.17 -6.55 -9.94
C PRO A 297 -3.60 -6.26 -9.52
N LEU A 298 -3.80 -5.91 -8.26
CA LEU A 298 -5.12 -5.56 -7.77
C LEU A 298 -5.63 -4.27 -8.40
N SER A 299 -4.82 -3.23 -8.45
CA SER A 299 -5.20 -1.92 -9.01
C SER A 299 -5.55 -2.00 -10.51
N ASP A 300 -4.81 -2.80 -11.30
CA ASP A 300 -5.10 -3.06 -12.72
C ASP A 300 -6.48 -3.70 -12.90
N SER A 301 -6.73 -4.78 -12.16
CA SER A 301 -7.99 -5.53 -12.24
C SER A 301 -9.21 -4.69 -11.82
N LEU A 302 -9.05 -3.75 -10.88
CA LEU A 302 -10.14 -2.89 -10.36
C LEU A 302 -10.63 -1.82 -11.35
N ARG A 303 -9.92 -1.55 -12.46
CA ARG A 303 -10.30 -0.50 -13.43
C ARG A 303 -11.79 -0.49 -13.84
N PRO A 304 -12.45 -1.64 -14.12
CA PRO A 304 -13.88 -1.63 -14.48
C PRO A 304 -14.80 -1.09 -13.38
N ILE A 305 -14.42 -1.23 -12.11
CA ILE A 305 -15.14 -0.63 -10.98
C ILE A 305 -15.01 0.89 -11.05
N TYR A 306 -13.80 1.41 -11.28
CA TYR A 306 -13.53 2.84 -11.31
C TYR A 306 -14.15 3.56 -12.52
N TRP A 307 -14.31 2.87 -13.65
CA TRP A 307 -14.95 3.42 -14.86
C TRP A 307 -16.47 3.52 -14.79
N SER A 308 -17.11 2.67 -13.98
CA SER A 308 -18.57 2.57 -13.92
C SER A 308 -19.09 3.27 -12.69
N GLN A 309 -19.69 4.45 -12.84
CA GLN A 309 -20.20 5.23 -11.72
C GLN A 309 -21.16 4.44 -10.80
N PRO A 310 -22.12 3.63 -11.30
CA PRO A 310 -22.95 2.79 -10.42
C PRO A 310 -22.14 1.76 -9.64
N LEU A 311 -21.16 1.12 -10.27
CA LEU A 311 -20.34 0.11 -9.62
C LEU A 311 -19.38 0.73 -8.60
N LEU A 312 -18.82 1.90 -8.92
CA LEU A 312 -18.00 2.70 -8.03
C LEU A 312 -18.75 3.12 -6.76
N VAL A 313 -20.00 3.56 -6.89
CA VAL A 313 -20.85 3.91 -5.72
C VAL A 313 -21.09 2.67 -4.86
N ARG A 314 -21.43 1.52 -5.46
CA ARG A 314 -21.64 0.27 -4.73
C ARG A 314 -20.37 -0.19 -4.01
N PHE A 315 -19.22 -0.12 -4.68
CA PHE A 315 -17.92 -0.43 -4.10
C PHE A 315 -17.58 0.52 -2.95
N SER A 316 -17.88 1.81 -3.09
CA SER A 316 -17.70 2.81 -2.03
C SER A 316 -18.58 2.50 -0.81
N HIS A 317 -19.85 2.16 -1.01
CA HIS A 317 -20.77 1.75 0.07
C HIS A 317 -20.34 0.46 0.77
N ALA A 318 -19.67 -0.44 0.06
CA ALA A 318 -19.09 -1.64 0.63
C ALA A 318 -17.81 -1.35 1.46
N GLY A 319 -17.29 -0.11 1.43
CA GLY A 319 -16.09 0.31 2.16
C GLY A 319 -14.83 0.45 1.30
N GLY A 320 -14.95 0.29 -0.02
CA GLY A 320 -13.82 0.31 -0.96
C GLY A 320 -13.24 1.69 -1.27
N LEU A 321 -13.82 2.78 -0.74
CA LEU A 321 -13.41 4.14 -1.10
C LEU A 321 -11.94 4.44 -0.76
N ALA A 322 -11.39 3.82 0.30
CA ALA A 322 -9.98 3.93 0.62
C ALA A 322 -9.07 3.42 -0.50
N ALA A 323 -9.45 2.34 -1.20
CA ALA A 323 -8.65 1.79 -2.30
C ALA A 323 -8.43 2.80 -3.42
N LEU A 324 -9.48 3.56 -3.77
CA LEU A 324 -9.41 4.59 -4.80
C LEU A 324 -8.44 5.72 -4.41
N TYR A 325 -8.45 6.14 -3.15
CA TYR A 325 -7.47 7.08 -2.62
C TYR A 325 -6.07 6.46 -2.53
N GLY A 326 -5.94 5.17 -2.22
CA GLY A 326 -4.66 4.45 -2.20
C GLY A 326 -4.01 4.38 -3.58
N ASP A 327 -4.81 4.14 -4.63
CA ASP A 327 -4.36 4.01 -6.01
C ASP A 327 -4.10 5.37 -6.69
N TRP A 328 -4.71 6.45 -6.19
CA TRP A 328 -4.43 7.82 -6.63
C TRP A 328 -2.94 8.15 -6.44
N THR A 329 -2.26 8.68 -7.46
CA THR A 329 -0.82 9.02 -7.50
C THR A 329 0.21 7.89 -7.36
N ASN A 330 -0.12 6.74 -6.74
CA ASN A 330 0.88 5.72 -6.35
C ASN A 330 0.68 4.35 -7.02
N SER A 331 -0.20 4.25 -8.00
CA SER A 331 -0.40 3.02 -8.78
C SER A 331 -0.21 3.28 -10.27
N THR A 332 -0.05 2.20 -11.03
CA THR A 332 -0.17 2.25 -12.50
C THR A 332 -1.50 2.84 -12.98
N CYS A 333 -2.55 2.80 -12.15
CA CYS A 333 -3.91 3.27 -12.50
C CYS A 333 -4.22 4.70 -12.03
N LYS A 334 -3.20 5.51 -11.71
CA LYS A 334 -3.38 6.84 -11.10
C LYS A 334 -4.26 7.79 -11.92
N GLU A 335 -4.21 7.77 -13.25
CA GLU A 335 -5.03 8.63 -14.12
C GLU A 335 -6.52 8.24 -14.05
N ILE A 336 -6.82 6.93 -14.10
CA ILE A 336 -8.19 6.42 -13.92
C ILE A 336 -8.72 6.77 -12.55
N CYS A 337 -7.91 6.61 -11.51
CA CYS A 337 -8.32 6.94 -10.15
C CYS A 337 -8.56 8.44 -9.99
N THR A 338 -7.73 9.27 -10.63
CA THR A 338 -7.89 10.74 -10.64
C THR A 338 -9.20 11.15 -11.30
N GLU A 339 -9.53 10.56 -12.45
CA GLU A 339 -10.81 10.79 -13.14
C GLU A 339 -12.00 10.33 -12.31
N ALA A 340 -11.93 9.12 -11.75
CA ALA A 340 -12.98 8.55 -10.90
C ALA A 340 -13.21 9.38 -9.63
N LEU A 341 -12.14 9.91 -9.00
CA LEU A 341 -12.24 10.81 -7.84
C LEU A 341 -12.82 12.18 -8.22
N THR A 342 -12.45 12.71 -9.39
CA THR A 342 -12.95 14.01 -9.87
C THR A 342 -14.44 13.96 -10.22
N SER A 343 -14.91 12.80 -10.71
CA SER A 343 -16.31 12.54 -11.07
C SER A 343 -17.09 11.77 -10.00
N LEU A 344 -16.50 11.58 -8.81
CA LEU A 344 -17.09 10.79 -7.74
C LEU A 344 -18.38 11.46 -7.25
N PRO A 345 -19.54 10.80 -7.37
CA PRO A 345 -20.80 11.40 -6.97
C PRO A 345 -20.88 11.51 -5.44
N ASP A 346 -21.61 12.53 -4.97
CA ASP A 346 -21.85 12.79 -3.54
C ASP A 346 -22.43 11.57 -2.79
N SER A 347 -23.15 10.70 -3.49
CA SER A 347 -23.74 9.48 -2.95
C SER A 347 -22.71 8.41 -2.57
N ALA A 348 -21.52 8.40 -3.19
CA ALA A 348 -20.46 7.43 -2.87
C ALA A 348 -19.98 7.56 -1.41
N TRP A 349 -20.11 8.74 -0.83
CA TRP A 349 -19.72 9.05 0.54
C TRP A 349 -20.75 8.64 1.60
N TYR A 350 -21.91 8.11 1.21
CA TYR A 350 -22.89 7.60 2.16
C TYR A 350 -22.46 6.23 2.73
N ASN A 351 -22.99 5.89 3.90
CA ASN A 351 -22.81 4.60 4.57
C ASN A 351 -21.35 4.19 4.89
N GLN A 352 -20.43 5.17 5.04
CA GLN A 352 -19.05 4.85 5.42
C GLN A 352 -18.98 4.45 6.89
N THR A 353 -18.40 3.27 7.14
CA THR A 353 -18.19 2.77 8.49
C THR A 353 -16.99 3.45 9.17
N PRO A 354 -16.87 3.39 10.51
CA PRO A 354 -15.68 3.89 11.21
C PRO A 354 -14.37 3.19 10.83
N VAL A 355 -14.43 2.00 10.23
CA VAL A 355 -13.26 1.27 9.69
C VAL A 355 -12.93 1.83 8.32
N SER A 356 -13.92 1.99 7.43
CA SER A 356 -13.73 2.59 6.10
C SER A 356 -13.12 3.99 6.20
N LEU A 357 -13.68 4.84 7.07
CA LEU A 357 -13.18 6.21 7.28
C LEU A 357 -11.73 6.23 7.77
N LEU A 358 -11.36 5.31 8.65
CA LEU A 358 -9.98 5.19 9.12
C LEU A 358 -9.04 4.78 7.98
N SER A 359 -9.44 3.81 7.15
CA SER A 359 -8.69 3.43 5.96
C SER A 359 -8.54 4.58 4.96
N ILE A 360 -9.59 5.37 4.72
CA ILE A 360 -9.53 6.57 3.86
C ILE A 360 -8.52 7.57 4.42
N THR A 361 -8.58 7.88 5.73
CA THR A 361 -7.64 8.81 6.35
C THR A 361 -6.19 8.32 6.27
N ARG A 362 -5.95 7.01 6.42
CA ARG A 362 -4.62 6.41 6.23
C ARG A 362 -4.10 6.64 4.81
N GLU A 363 -4.91 6.36 3.80
CA GLU A 363 -4.46 6.56 2.41
C GLU A 363 -4.21 8.03 2.08
N LEU A 364 -5.03 8.96 2.59
CA LEU A 364 -4.77 10.40 2.47
C LEU A 364 -3.46 10.80 3.15
N GLN A 365 -3.17 10.24 4.33
CA GLN A 365 -1.90 10.47 5.02
C GLN A 365 -0.70 9.98 4.20
N ASN A 366 -0.82 8.80 3.61
CA ASN A 366 0.21 8.22 2.74
C ASN A 366 0.52 9.12 1.54
N LYS A 367 -0.44 9.90 1.04
CA LYS A 367 -0.18 10.88 -0.04
C LYS A 367 0.69 12.04 0.40
N LEU A 368 0.47 12.51 1.61
CA LEU A 368 1.24 13.61 2.17
C LEU A 368 2.69 13.23 2.47
N ASN A 369 2.98 11.93 2.69
CA ASN A 369 4.35 11.42 2.78
C ASN A 369 5.13 11.64 1.47
N GLY A 370 4.46 11.53 0.31
CA GLY A 370 5.08 11.78 -0.99
C GLY A 370 5.21 13.26 -1.31
N SER A 371 4.17 14.05 -1.05
CA SER A 371 4.22 15.51 -1.21
C SER A 371 3.14 16.20 -0.37
N ILE A 372 3.57 17.12 0.50
CA ILE A 372 2.64 17.91 1.33
C ILE A 372 1.71 18.80 0.48
N GLN A 373 2.13 19.16 -0.73
CA GLN A 373 1.34 19.96 -1.66
C GLN A 373 0.08 19.24 -2.14
N VAL A 374 0.00 17.91 -1.99
CA VAL A 374 -1.22 17.16 -2.30
C VAL A 374 -2.41 17.63 -1.47
N ALA A 375 -2.18 18.19 -0.27
CA ALA A 375 -3.23 18.69 0.61
C ALA A 375 -4.11 19.78 -0.03
N THR A 376 -3.61 20.57 -0.98
CA THR A 376 -4.38 21.65 -1.62
C THR A 376 -5.05 21.23 -2.92
N THR A 377 -4.84 20.00 -3.37
CA THR A 377 -5.50 19.48 -4.57
C THR A 377 -7.02 19.40 -4.37
N PRO A 378 -7.84 19.62 -5.43
CA PRO A 378 -9.29 19.52 -5.32
C PRO A 378 -9.77 18.18 -4.75
N ILE A 379 -9.13 17.07 -5.14
CA ILE A 379 -9.45 15.71 -4.66
C ILE A 379 -9.27 15.60 -3.14
N PHE A 380 -8.18 16.15 -2.60
CA PHE A 380 -7.89 16.10 -1.16
C PHE A 380 -8.85 16.98 -0.36
N VAL A 381 -9.08 18.21 -0.84
CA VAL A 381 -10.04 19.16 -0.26
C VAL A 381 -11.45 18.54 -0.23
N ASP A 382 -11.85 17.90 -1.32
CA ASP A 382 -13.16 17.25 -1.43
C ASP A 382 -13.28 16.07 -0.48
N ALA A 383 -12.23 15.29 -0.26
CA ALA A 383 -12.23 14.21 0.73
C ALA A 383 -12.50 14.74 2.15
N PHE A 384 -11.76 15.75 2.58
CA PHE A 384 -11.90 16.35 3.90
C PHE A 384 -13.28 16.99 4.08
N SER A 385 -13.74 17.75 3.08
CA SER A 385 -15.08 18.36 3.09
C SER A 385 -16.18 17.30 3.16
N ASN A 386 -16.09 16.22 2.39
CA ASN A 386 -17.09 15.17 2.38
C ASN A 386 -17.13 14.35 3.66
N MET A 387 -15.98 14.04 4.24
CA MET A 387 -15.88 13.36 5.53
C MET A 387 -16.51 14.21 6.63
N PHE A 388 -16.13 15.49 6.74
CA PHE A 388 -16.63 16.37 7.79
C PHE A 388 -18.13 16.64 7.66
N ARG A 389 -18.61 16.96 6.45
CA ARG A 389 -20.03 17.26 6.19
C ARG A 389 -20.97 16.13 6.64
N ARG A 390 -20.52 14.88 6.58
CA ARG A 390 -21.35 13.69 6.86
C ARG A 390 -21.10 13.07 8.23
N TYR A 391 -19.85 13.08 8.68
CA TYR A 391 -19.41 12.35 9.87
C TYR A 391 -18.85 13.26 10.97
N GLY A 392 -18.85 14.57 10.74
CA GLY A 392 -18.35 15.57 11.67
C GLY A 392 -16.86 15.44 11.95
N LEU A 393 -16.47 15.79 13.18
CA LEU A 393 -15.07 15.83 13.60
C LEU A 393 -14.49 14.46 13.99
N ALA A 394 -15.34 13.48 14.25
CA ALA A 394 -14.95 12.19 14.81
C ALA A 394 -13.91 11.41 13.96
N PRO A 395 -14.00 11.36 12.62
CA PRO A 395 -13.00 10.66 11.81
C PRO A 395 -11.61 11.26 11.93
N PHE A 396 -11.51 12.59 11.95
CA PHE A 396 -10.25 13.31 12.11
C PHE A 396 -9.63 13.07 13.48
N GLN A 397 -10.43 13.11 14.55
CA GLN A 397 -9.96 12.83 15.90
C GLN A 397 -9.48 11.38 16.07
N LYS A 398 -10.15 10.43 15.40
CA LYS A 398 -9.72 9.03 15.41
C LYS A 398 -8.41 8.86 14.65
N ALA A 399 -8.31 9.42 13.45
CA ALA A 399 -7.09 9.38 12.64
C ALA A 399 -5.90 10.05 13.33
N ALA A 400 -6.12 11.19 14.01
CA ALA A 400 -5.10 11.89 14.79
C ALA A 400 -4.39 10.97 15.79
N LYS A 401 -5.11 10.05 16.45
CA LYS A 401 -4.52 9.10 17.42
C LYS A 401 -3.57 8.08 16.80
N HIS A 402 -3.62 7.90 15.49
CA HIS A 402 -2.76 6.98 14.75
C HIS A 402 -1.61 7.69 14.03
N GLU A 403 -1.54 9.04 14.07
CA GLU A 403 -0.41 9.76 13.49
C GLU A 403 0.84 9.56 14.36
N THR A 404 1.92 9.13 13.72
CA THR A 404 3.23 8.95 14.34
C THR A 404 4.17 10.09 13.98
N HIS A 405 5.38 10.06 14.54
CA HIS A 405 6.44 10.96 14.17
C HIS A 405 6.77 10.98 12.67
N TYR A 406 6.74 9.79 12.03
CA TYR A 406 7.08 9.64 10.62
C TYR A 406 5.97 10.12 9.70
N THR A 407 4.75 10.25 10.22
CA THR A 407 3.61 10.69 9.43
C THR A 407 3.32 12.19 9.60
N PRO A 408 2.70 12.83 8.60
CA PRO A 408 2.10 14.15 8.68
C PRO A 408 1.09 14.25 9.83
N VAL A 409 1.06 15.40 10.52
CA VAL A 409 0.16 15.68 11.66
C VAL A 409 -1.11 16.43 11.24
N ILE A 410 -1.60 16.12 10.04
CA ILE A 410 -2.68 16.86 9.41
C ILE A 410 -4.01 16.64 10.13
N PHE A 411 -4.28 15.40 10.58
CA PHE A 411 -5.54 15.07 11.25
C PHE A 411 -5.56 15.64 12.65
N TYR A 412 -4.45 15.59 13.39
CA TYR A 412 -4.31 16.30 14.64
C TYR A 412 -4.48 17.80 14.44
N TYR A 413 -3.80 18.39 13.46
CA TYR A 413 -3.91 19.82 13.12
C TYR A 413 -5.36 20.23 12.86
N VAL A 414 -6.04 19.55 11.95
CA VAL A 414 -7.43 19.85 11.57
C VAL A 414 -8.37 19.66 12.76
N ALA A 415 -8.25 18.55 13.48
CA ALA A 415 -9.09 18.28 14.65
C ALA A 415 -8.90 19.34 15.75
N HIS A 416 -7.65 19.77 15.97
CA HIS A 416 -7.30 20.79 16.94
C HIS A 416 -7.87 22.16 16.54
N ARG A 417 -7.64 22.62 15.30
CA ARG A 417 -8.10 23.93 14.82
C ARG A 417 -9.62 24.06 14.82
N ILE A 418 -10.33 23.04 14.35
CA ILE A 418 -11.80 23.06 14.35
C ILE A 418 -12.34 23.09 15.79
N LYS A 419 -11.76 22.31 16.70
CA LYS A 419 -12.23 22.23 18.09
C LYS A 419 -11.88 23.47 18.91
N GLN A 420 -10.65 23.98 18.80
CA GLN A 420 -10.14 25.08 19.62
C GLN A 420 -10.57 26.45 19.08
N ASP A 421 -10.52 26.64 17.76
CA ASP A 421 -10.83 27.94 17.14
C ASP A 421 -12.31 28.05 16.70
N GLY A 422 -13.10 26.98 16.89
CA GLY A 422 -14.53 26.97 16.57
C GLY A 422 -14.85 27.09 15.07
N LEU A 423 -13.93 26.66 14.19
CA LEU A 423 -14.08 26.78 12.74
C LEU A 423 -15.29 25.99 12.24
N GLN A 424 -16.16 26.64 11.48
CA GLN A 424 -17.44 26.06 11.04
C GLN A 424 -17.33 25.17 9.78
N MET A 425 -16.23 25.30 9.01
CA MET A 425 -15.88 24.46 7.85
C MET A 425 -17.05 24.12 6.90
N ARG A 426 -17.78 25.14 6.44
CA ARG A 426 -19.02 24.98 5.66
C ARG A 426 -18.77 24.79 4.16
N THR A 427 -17.71 25.39 3.63
CA THR A 427 -17.44 25.43 2.19
C THR A 427 -16.12 24.78 1.84
N LYS A 428 -15.97 24.35 0.58
CA LYS A 428 -14.67 23.87 0.05
C LYS A 428 -13.57 24.94 0.13
N LYS A 429 -13.94 26.24 0.12
CA LYS A 429 -13.00 27.35 0.30
C LYS A 429 -12.42 27.37 1.71
N ASP A 430 -13.24 27.11 2.72
CA ASP A 430 -12.79 27.04 4.12
C ASP A 430 -11.75 25.91 4.28
N TRP A 431 -12.03 24.75 3.68
CA TRP A 431 -11.10 23.62 3.66
C TRP A 431 -9.79 23.95 2.95
N ARG A 432 -9.85 24.57 1.77
CA ARG A 432 -8.64 24.98 1.04
C ARG A 432 -7.79 25.94 1.87
N GLN A 433 -8.40 26.91 2.56
CA GLN A 433 -7.67 27.84 3.43
C GLN A 433 -6.99 27.11 4.58
N LEU A 434 -7.72 26.27 5.33
CA LEU A 434 -7.16 25.53 6.47
C LEU A 434 -6.01 24.60 6.05
N LEU A 435 -6.13 23.96 4.89
CA LEU A 435 -5.09 23.08 4.35
C LEU A 435 -3.89 23.86 3.81
N GLN A 436 -4.10 25.07 3.28
CA GLN A 436 -3.01 25.98 2.90
C GLN A 436 -2.25 26.47 4.14
N ASP A 437 -2.97 26.79 5.23
CA ASP A 437 -2.37 27.17 6.50
C ASP A 437 -1.53 26.02 7.08
N TYR A 438 -1.97 24.77 6.91
CA TYR A 438 -1.21 23.58 7.28
C TYR A 438 0.10 23.43 6.47
N ILE A 439 0.05 23.62 5.14
CA ILE A 439 1.26 23.55 4.30
C ILE A 439 2.29 24.61 4.73
N ASN A 440 1.82 25.79 5.12
CA ASN A 440 2.64 26.91 5.54
C ASN A 440 3.01 26.87 7.04
N LEU A 441 2.66 25.78 7.74
CA LEU A 441 2.88 25.66 9.17
C LEU A 441 4.39 25.63 9.48
N PRO A 442 4.93 26.51 10.35
CA PRO A 442 6.35 26.51 10.69
C PRO A 442 6.80 25.16 11.23
N SER A 443 8.01 24.73 10.88
CA SER A 443 8.57 23.42 11.28
C SER A 443 8.58 23.22 12.80
N SER A 444 8.85 24.28 13.56
CA SER A 444 8.80 24.32 15.02
C SER A 444 7.40 24.02 15.58
N VAL A 445 6.34 24.51 14.93
CA VAL A 445 4.95 24.23 15.32
C VAL A 445 4.56 22.81 14.94
N GLN A 446 4.94 22.35 13.73
CA GLN A 446 4.76 20.95 13.32
C GLN A 446 5.41 19.99 14.32
N ARG A 447 6.63 20.31 14.79
CA ARG A 447 7.32 19.54 15.82
C ARG A 447 6.50 19.52 17.12
N ARG A 448 6.01 20.66 17.59
CA ARG A 448 5.20 20.69 18.81
C ARG A 448 3.94 19.83 18.70
N TYR A 449 3.25 19.85 17.55
CA TYR A 449 2.08 18.99 17.33
C TYR A 449 2.44 17.50 17.28
N LYS A 450 3.53 17.14 16.59
CA LYS A 450 4.05 15.75 16.61
C LYS A 450 4.41 15.30 18.02
N TRP A 451 5.05 16.17 18.82
CA TRP A 451 5.40 15.87 20.21
C TRP A 451 4.16 15.62 21.08
N GLY A 452 3.20 16.57 21.02
CA GLY A 452 1.95 16.48 21.77
C GLY A 452 1.13 15.23 21.41
N ASN A 453 1.21 14.78 20.16
CA ASN A 453 0.53 13.58 19.68
C ASN A 453 1.33 12.27 19.87
N SER A 454 2.60 12.35 20.26
CA SER A 454 3.45 11.15 20.43
C SER A 454 3.12 10.38 21.71
N THR A 455 3.25 9.05 21.66
CA THR A 455 3.22 8.20 22.86
C THR A 455 4.44 8.44 23.75
N ILE A 456 4.36 8.01 25.00
CA ILE A 456 5.41 8.25 26.00
C ILE A 456 6.75 7.62 25.57
N ALA A 457 6.80 6.35 25.16
CA ALA A 457 8.07 5.80 24.68
C ALA A 457 8.60 6.49 23.43
N ARG A 458 7.71 6.94 22.55
CA ARG A 458 8.14 7.69 21.38
C ARG A 458 8.78 9.02 21.74
N ARG A 459 8.30 9.69 22.80
CA ARG A 459 8.94 10.91 23.33
C ARG A 459 10.33 10.65 23.88
N TRP A 460 10.54 9.51 24.55
CA TRP A 460 11.87 9.11 25.04
C TRP A 460 12.86 8.82 23.91
N GLU A 461 12.41 8.14 22.87
CA GLU A 461 13.24 7.84 21.70
C GLU A 461 13.60 9.09 20.91
N LEU A 462 12.65 10.03 20.78
CA LEU A 462 12.79 11.21 19.94
C LEU A 462 13.29 12.44 20.68
N LEU A 463 13.83 12.26 21.88
CA LEU A 463 14.26 13.33 22.75
C LEU A 463 15.23 14.28 22.03
N GLU A 464 16.27 13.70 21.44
CA GLU A 464 17.31 14.42 20.68
C GLU A 464 16.80 15.09 19.39
N LEU A 465 15.59 14.73 18.93
CA LEU A 465 15.00 15.27 17.69
C LEU A 465 14.01 16.42 17.94
N TYR A 466 13.34 16.42 19.09
CA TYR A 466 12.30 17.40 19.47
C TYR A 466 12.77 18.44 20.47
N GLY A 467 14.02 18.31 20.90
CA GLY A 467 14.61 19.09 21.96
C GLY A 467 15.01 20.51 21.61
N CYS A 468 15.90 21.01 22.46
CA CYS A 468 16.43 22.34 22.36
C CYS A 468 17.58 22.33 21.34
N CYS A 469 17.59 23.24 20.37
CA CYS A 469 18.70 23.32 19.40
C CYS A 469 20.04 23.81 20.00
N ALA A 470 20.17 23.88 21.33
CA ALA A 470 21.41 24.28 21.98
C ALA A 470 22.18 23.01 22.35
N ASP A 471 23.38 22.84 21.78
CA ASP A 471 24.24 21.65 21.95
C ASP A 471 24.41 21.22 23.42
N ASP A 472 24.47 22.18 24.34
CA ASP A 472 24.65 21.97 25.77
C ASP A 472 23.37 22.21 26.60
N CYS A 473 22.20 21.85 26.07
CA CYS A 473 20.95 21.96 26.83
C CYS A 473 21.03 21.09 28.10
N PRO A 474 21.02 21.69 29.32
CA PRO A 474 21.20 20.91 30.55
C PRO A 474 20.01 20.00 30.83
N GLU A 475 18.80 20.44 30.45
CA GLU A 475 17.58 19.67 30.63
C GLU A 475 17.52 18.47 29.68
N GLU A 476 18.02 18.63 28.46
CA GLU A 476 18.14 17.53 27.50
C GLU A 476 19.08 16.45 28.02
N LYS A 477 20.29 16.83 28.45
CA LYS A 477 21.28 15.92 29.04
C LYS A 477 20.71 15.15 30.24
N ALA A 478 20.05 15.86 31.16
CA ALA A 478 19.42 15.23 32.32
C ALA A 478 18.32 14.23 31.93
N LEU A 479 17.53 14.50 30.89
CA LEU A 479 16.53 13.55 30.41
C LEU A 479 17.15 12.36 29.65
N ILE A 480 18.28 12.55 28.95
CA ILE A 480 19.03 11.43 28.33
C ILE A 480 19.56 10.49 29.43
N GLU A 481 20.16 11.02 30.50
CA GLU A 481 20.62 10.20 31.62
C GLU A 481 19.47 9.43 32.30
N LEU A 482 18.30 10.06 32.41
CA LEU A 482 17.11 9.40 32.92
C LEU A 482 16.65 8.29 31.97
N ARG A 483 16.66 8.53 30.65
CA ARG A 483 16.33 7.54 29.62
C ARG A 483 17.20 6.29 29.74
N GLU A 484 18.51 6.45 29.94
CA GLU A 484 19.48 5.34 30.07
C GLU A 484 19.25 4.50 31.32
N LYS A 485 18.68 5.10 32.38
CA LYS A 485 18.35 4.41 33.63
C LYS A 485 16.96 3.75 33.61
N ARG A 486 16.16 3.95 32.56
CA ARG A 486 14.81 3.38 32.48
C ARG A 486 14.86 1.87 32.34
N VAL A 487 13.99 1.20 33.09
CA VAL A 487 13.75 -0.24 33.00
C VAL A 487 12.38 -0.44 32.36
N ARG A 488 12.30 -1.27 31.32
CA ARG A 488 11.03 -1.61 30.65
C ARG A 488 10.03 -2.15 31.69
N GLY A 489 8.79 -1.64 31.65
CA GLY A 489 7.72 -1.96 32.61
C GLY A 489 7.73 -1.15 33.91
N VAL A 490 8.76 -0.32 34.16
CA VAL A 490 8.83 0.58 35.33
C VAL A 490 8.58 2.01 34.87
N ARG A 491 7.49 2.62 35.35
CA ARG A 491 7.08 3.97 34.97
C ARG A 491 7.16 4.94 36.14
N ASP A 492 7.69 6.13 35.86
CA ASP A 492 7.80 7.25 36.79
C ASP A 492 7.00 8.43 36.22
N ALA A 493 5.87 8.73 36.85
CA ALA A 493 4.93 9.73 36.37
C ALA A 493 5.51 11.15 36.41
N ASP A 494 6.36 11.46 37.38
CA ASP A 494 6.96 12.80 37.52
C ASP A 494 8.00 13.03 36.44
N VAL A 495 8.83 12.02 36.18
CA VAL A 495 9.83 12.06 35.11
C VAL A 495 9.15 12.12 33.73
N GLU A 496 8.06 11.39 33.51
CA GLU A 496 7.29 11.45 32.27
C GLU A 496 6.57 12.80 32.08
N ALA A 497 6.05 13.41 33.15
CA ALA A 497 5.48 14.75 33.11
C ALA A 497 6.55 15.81 32.79
N ARG A 498 7.75 15.68 33.37
CA ARG A 498 8.91 16.52 33.06
C ARG A 498 9.29 16.41 31.58
N LEU A 499 9.34 15.19 31.04
CA LEU A 499 9.59 14.95 29.62
C LEU A 499 8.53 15.62 28.73
N ASP A 500 7.25 15.38 28.99
CA ASP A 500 6.14 15.96 28.23
C ASP A 500 6.23 17.49 28.19
N ALA A 501 6.40 18.10 29.36
CA ALA A 501 6.55 19.54 29.49
C ALA A 501 7.80 20.05 28.75
N TRP A 502 8.91 19.32 28.81
CA TRP A 502 10.15 19.73 28.15
C TRP A 502 10.01 19.82 26.64
N GLY A 503 9.40 18.84 25.96
CA GLY A 503 9.23 18.91 24.50
C GLY A 503 8.08 19.81 24.04
N ALA A 504 7.19 20.22 24.96
CA ALA A 504 6.18 21.25 24.70
C ALA A 504 6.74 22.70 24.84
N LYS A 505 7.77 22.89 25.67
CA LYS A 505 8.41 24.19 25.96
C LYS A 505 9.16 24.86 24.79
N PRO A 506 9.77 24.17 23.80
CA PRO A 506 10.65 24.83 22.84
C PRO A 506 9.89 25.86 22.03
N LYS A 507 10.39 27.10 22.03
CA LYS A 507 9.84 28.21 21.25
C LYS A 507 10.72 28.47 20.05
N ALA A 508 10.10 28.66 18.89
CA ALA A 508 10.80 29.03 17.68
C ALA A 508 11.53 30.37 17.86
N CYS A 509 12.73 30.47 17.29
CA CYS A 509 13.42 31.75 17.15
C CYS A 509 12.53 32.69 16.31
N SER A 510 12.26 33.90 16.81
CA SER A 510 11.43 34.88 16.11
C SER A 510 12.04 35.36 14.79
N ALA A 511 13.36 35.30 14.65
CA ALA A 511 14.06 35.75 13.45
C ALA A 511 14.00 34.70 12.32
N CYS A 512 14.41 33.45 12.58
CA CYS A 512 14.51 32.43 11.54
C CYS A 512 13.33 31.45 11.49
N ALA A 513 12.51 31.36 12.54
CA ALA A 513 11.42 30.39 12.75
C ALA A 513 11.81 28.89 12.67
N ARG A 514 13.08 28.58 12.37
CA ARG A 514 13.61 27.22 12.10
C ARG A 514 14.15 26.53 13.35
N THR A 515 14.88 27.25 14.19
CA THR A 515 15.42 26.70 15.45
C THR A 515 14.46 26.94 16.59
N ALA A 516 14.47 26.02 17.57
CA ALA A 516 13.65 26.15 18.77
C ALA A 516 14.50 25.95 20.03
N TYR A 517 14.20 26.73 21.07
CA TYR A 517 14.93 26.68 22.33
C TYR A 517 13.97 26.47 23.49
N CYS A 518 14.32 25.60 24.43
CA CYS A 518 13.51 25.36 25.63
C CYS A 518 13.55 26.54 26.62
N SER A 519 14.53 27.43 26.50
CA SER A 519 14.69 28.62 27.33
C SER A 519 15.43 29.74 26.60
N SER A 520 15.27 30.98 27.09
CA SER A 520 16.05 32.14 26.62
C SER A 520 17.54 32.01 26.93
N ALA A 521 17.90 31.28 28.00
CA ALA A 521 19.28 30.98 28.33
C ALA A 521 19.93 30.09 27.25
N CYS A 522 19.25 29.01 26.85
CA CYS A 522 19.72 28.14 25.76
C CYS A 522 19.82 28.90 24.43
N GLN A 523 18.86 29.77 24.12
CA GLN A 523 18.92 30.61 22.92
C GLN A 523 20.15 31.52 22.93
N ARG A 524 20.42 32.22 24.03
CA ARG A 524 21.59 33.11 24.16
C ARG A 524 22.90 32.35 24.08
N ALA A 525 22.99 31.18 24.72
CA ALA A 525 24.18 30.33 24.68
C ALA A 525 24.47 29.82 23.25
N HIS A 526 23.44 29.46 22.50
CA HIS A 526 23.58 28.99 21.12
C HIS A 526 23.70 30.12 20.09
N TRP A 527 23.36 31.37 20.45
CA TRP A 527 23.29 32.50 19.53
C TRP A 527 24.54 32.71 18.66
N PRO A 528 25.79 32.60 19.17
CA PRO A 528 26.99 32.79 18.35
C PRO A 528 27.10 31.82 17.16
N LYS A 529 26.61 30.59 17.32
CA LYS A 529 26.55 29.58 16.25
C LYS A 529 25.31 29.78 15.38
N HIS A 530 24.17 30.07 16.01
CA HIS A 530 22.91 30.29 15.32
C HIS A 530 22.98 31.43 14.29
N ASN A 531 23.53 32.58 14.67
CA ASN A 531 23.61 33.78 13.84
C ASN A 531 24.56 33.66 12.64
N ARG A 532 25.43 32.65 12.61
CA ARG A 532 26.32 32.39 11.46
C ARG A 532 25.64 31.59 10.35
N ASN A 533 24.57 30.87 10.70
CA ASN A 533 23.88 29.91 9.83
C ASN A 533 22.43 30.33 9.52
N ALA A 534 21.97 31.44 10.09
CA ALA A 534 20.67 32.07 9.83
C ALA A 534 20.86 33.17 8.78
#